data_AF-A0A1Y0KRY8-F1
#
_entry.id   AF-A0A1Y0KRY8-F1
#
_cell.length_a   1.000
_cell.length_b   1.000
_cell.length_c   1.000
_cell.angle_alpha   90.00
_cell.angle_beta   90.00
_cell.angle_gamma   90.00
#
_symmetry.space_group_name_H-M   'P 1'
#
loop_
_entity.id
_entity.type
_entity.pdbx_description
1 polymer ?
#
loop_
_entity_poly.entity_id
_entity_poly.type
_entity_poly.pdbx_seq_one_letter_code
_entity_poly.pdbx_strand_id
1 'polypeptide(L)' 'MADIALVFHWAPEHMNHMSLTELIEWRERARERWELMHGARSNP' A
#
# COMPACT_ATOMS: atom_id res chain seq x y z
N MET A 1 -4.94 4.75 7.51
CA MET A 1 -4.10 5.81 6.91
C MET A 1 -2.61 5.58 7.19
N ALA A 2 -2.22 4.93 8.29
CA ALA A 2 -0.82 4.58 8.56
C ALA A 2 -0.28 3.43 7.67
N ASP A 3 -1.16 2.62 7.10
CA ASP A 3 -0.80 1.42 6.34
C ASP A 3 -0.07 1.75 5.02
N ILE A 4 -0.47 2.82 4.33
CA ILE A 4 0.16 3.25 3.07
C ILE A 4 1.54 3.86 3.34
N ALA A 5 1.66 4.67 4.40
CA ALA A 5 2.94 5.28 4.80
C ALA A 5 4.00 4.22 5.15
N LEU A 6 3.58 3.14 5.83
CA LEU A 6 4.46 2.04 6.20
C LEU A 6 4.85 1.16 5.00
N VAL A 7 3.92 0.90 4.07
CA VAL A 7 4.20 0.06 2.89
C VAL A 7 5.05 0.76 1.83
N PHE A 8 4.90 2.09 1.67
CA PHE A 8 5.59 2.84 0.62
C PHE A 8 6.69 3.80 1.13
N HIS A 9 6.92 3.89 2.44
CA HIS A 9 7.83 4.87 3.06
C HIS A 9 7.55 6.32 2.63
N TRP A 10 6.29 6.65 2.32
CA TRP A 10 5.95 7.99 1.86
C TRP A 10 5.94 8.99 3.00
N ALA A 11 6.50 10.18 2.75
CA ALA A 11 6.41 11.31 3.67
C ALA A 11 4.94 11.76 3.81
N PRO A 12 4.51 12.21 5.00
CA PRO A 12 3.12 12.64 5.25
C PRO A 12 2.64 13.76 4.32
N GLU A 13 3.55 14.55 3.75
CA GLU A 13 3.26 15.57 2.72
C GLU A 13 2.68 14.97 1.43
N HIS A 14 3.15 13.79 1.01
CA HIS A 14 2.62 13.11 -0.17
C HIS A 14 1.18 12.63 0.07
N MET A 15 0.86 12.22 1.29
CA MET A 15 -0.50 11.81 1.66
C MET A 15 -1.47 13.00 1.68
N ASN A 16 -0.99 14.20 2.01
CA ASN A 16 -1.78 15.42 2.03
C ASN A 16 -2.01 16.03 0.64
N HIS A 17 -1.13 15.71 -0.32
CA HIS A 17 -1.28 16.10 -1.71
C HIS A 17 -2.21 15.16 -2.52
N MET A 18 -2.44 13.94 -2.04
CA MET A 18 -3.31 12.95 -2.71
C MET A 18 -4.76 13.04 -2.24
N SER A 19 -5.69 12.88 -3.17
CA SER A 19 -7.11 12.79 -2.85
C SER A 19 -7.44 11.47 -2.15
N LEU A 20 -8.55 11.43 -1.40
CA LEU A 20 -9.01 10.22 -0.71
C LEU A 20 -9.18 9.02 -1.66
N THR A 21 -9.61 9.28 -2.91
CA THR A 21 -9.76 8.26 -3.95
C THR A 21 -8.41 7.63 -4.30
N GLU A 22 -7.38 8.44 -4.53
CA GLU A 22 -6.04 7.95 -4.84
C GLU A 22 -5.46 7.13 -3.68
N LEU A 23 -5.69 7.56 -2.43
CA LEU A 23 -5.26 6.81 -1.25
C LEU A 23 -5.93 5.43 -1.17
N ILE A 24 -7.22 5.33 -1.53
CA ILE A 24 -7.94 4.06 -1.57
C ILE A 24 -7.38 3.15 -2.67
N GLU A 25 -7.09 3.67 -3.86
CA GLU A 25 -6.47 2.91 -4.94
C GLU A 25 -5.07 2.38 -4.57
N TRP A 26 -4.25 3.22 -3.94
CA TRP A 26 -2.92 2.81 -3.48
C TRP A 26 -2.96 1.77 -2.35
N ARG A 27 -3.98 1.83 -1.49
CA ARG A 27 -4.22 0.81 -0.45
C ARG A 27 -4.56 -0.55 -1.06
N GLU A 28 -5.38 -0.58 -2.10
CA GLU A 28 -5.72 -1.82 -2.79
C GLU A 28 -4.49 -2.43 -3.47
N ARG A 29 -3.72 -1.61 -4.19
CA ARG A 29 -2.45 -2.05 -4.83
C ARG A 29 -1.43 -2.57 -3.81
N ALA A 30 -1.31 -1.92 -2.66
CA ALA A 30 -0.45 -2.39 -1.56
C ALA A 30 -0.87 -3.78 -1.07
N ARG A 31 -2.19 -3.99 -0.91
CA ARG A 31 -2.75 -5.26 -0.47
C ARG A 31 -2.48 -6.37 -1.49
N GLU A 32 -2.74 -6.11 -2.77
CA GLU A 32 -2.44 -7.06 -3.86
C GLU A 32 -0.96 -7.42 -3.88
N ARG A 33 -0.07 -6.44 -3.74
CA ARG A 33 1.37 -6.68 -3.68
C ARG A 33 1.78 -7.48 -2.45
N TRP A 34 1.18 -7.20 -1.29
CA TRP A 34 1.47 -7.92 -0.05
C TRP A 34 1.01 -9.38 -0.14
N GLU A 35 -0.19 -9.62 -0.69
CA GLU A 35 -0.73 -10.95 -0.99
C GLU A 35 0.16 -11.70 -1.99
N LEU A 36 0.59 -11.07 -3.08
CA LEU A 36 1.50 -11.68 -4.05
C LEU A 36 2.86 -12.04 -3.42
N MET A 37 3.43 -11.15 -2.61
CA MET A 37 4.72 -11.38 -1.96
C MET A 37 4.66 -12.45 -0.86
N HIS A 38 3.55 -12.58 -0.13
CA HIS A 38 3.38 -13.55 0.95
C HIS A 38 2.80 -14.89 0.46
N GLY A 39 1.90 -14.86 -0.52
CA GLY A 39 1.31 -16.04 -1.16
C GLY A 39 2.32 -16.84 -1.98
N ALA A 40 3.31 -16.18 -2.59
CA ALA A 40 4.40 -16.85 -3.29
C ALA A 40 5.37 -17.64 -2.37
N ARG A 41 5.26 -17.50 -1.04
CA ARG A 41 6.08 -18.26 -0.07
C ARG A 41 5.41 -19.58 0.38
N SER A 42 4.19 -19.86 -0.08
CA SER A 42 3.51 -21.12 0.21
C SER A 42 3.47 -22.03 -1.02
N ASN A 43 4.62 -22.59 -1.41
CA ASN A 43 4.65 -23.85 -2.16
C ASN A 43 5.97 -24.61 -1.92
N PRO A 44 6.00 -25.65 -1.07
CA PRO A 44 6.94 -26.76 -1.25
C PRO A 44 6.57 -27.61 -2.47
#